data_AF-A0A438IE36-F1
#
_entry.id   AF-A0A438IE36-F1
#
_cell.length_a   1.000
_cell.length_b   1.000
_cell.length_c   1.000
_cell.angle_alpha   90.00
_cell.angle_beta   90.00
_cell.angle_gamma   90.00
#
_symmetry.space_group_name_H-M   'P 1'
#
loop_
_entity.id
_entity.type
_entity.pdbx_description
1 polymer ?
#
loop_
_entity_poly.entity_id
_entity_poly.type
_entity_poly.pdbx_seq_one_letter_code
_entity_poly.pdbx_strand_id
1 'polypeptide(L)'
;MSFQDKVMSMFASVESRMEALAARMETRDQEIHQELTIYKTAVLARVMATHEAPRVEVPKPHTFSGKRDAKELDNFLWHMEHYFEAITLTDEATKVCTASLYLTDNATLWWCRRFVDIEKGTCTIDT
;
A
#
# COMPACT_ATOMS: atom_id res chain seq x y z
N MET A 1 53.96 -47.80 -19.21
CA MET A 1 52.86 -47.03 -19.84
C MET A 1 53.50 -45.97 -20.72
N SER A 2 53.08 -45.86 -21.98
CA SER A 2 53.74 -44.97 -22.95
C SER A 2 53.34 -43.51 -22.72
N PHE A 3 54.13 -42.56 -23.22
CA PHE A 3 53.79 -41.13 -23.18
C PHE A 3 52.44 -40.85 -23.88
N GLN A 4 52.16 -41.58 -24.97
CA GLN A 4 50.91 -41.50 -25.72
C GLN A 4 49.69 -41.88 -24.86
N ASP A 5 49.78 -42.97 -24.10
CA ASP A 5 48.68 -43.43 -23.22
C ASP A 5 48.33 -42.38 -22.16
N LYS A 6 49.36 -41.70 -21.63
CA LYS A 6 49.18 -40.66 -20.62
C LYS A 6 48.49 -39.42 -21.20
N VAL A 7 48.86 -39.03 -22.42
CA VAL A 7 48.22 -37.90 -23.13
C VAL A 7 46.76 -38.22 -23.46
N MET A 8 46.46 -39.42 -23.96
CA MET A 8 45.09 -39.86 -24.25
C MET A 8 44.21 -39.91 -23.00
N SER A 9 44.76 -40.41 -21.89
CA SER A 9 44.07 -40.43 -20.59
C SER A 9 43.77 -39.02 -20.06
N MET A 10 44.70 -38.07 -20.24
CA MET A 10 44.47 -36.67 -19.87
C MET A 10 43.37 -36.02 -20.73
N PHE A 11 43.35 -36.30 -22.04
CA PHE A 11 42.31 -35.80 -22.94
C PHE A 11 40.92 -36.29 -22.56
N ALA A 12 40.78 -37.61 -22.36
CA ALA A 12 39.52 -38.21 -21.91
C ALA A 12 39.06 -37.67 -20.55
N SER A 13 39.99 -37.39 -19.65
CA SER A 13 39.68 -36.76 -18.35
C SER A 13 39.17 -35.32 -18.50
N VAL A 14 39.78 -34.52 -19.37
CA VAL A 14 39.34 -33.13 -19.62
C VAL A 14 37.98 -33.12 -20.32
N GLU A 15 37.76 -33.99 -21.29
CA GLU A 15 36.50 -34.14 -22.01
C GLU A 15 35.36 -34.53 -21.05
N SER A 16 35.57 -35.55 -20.21
CA SER A 16 34.61 -35.94 -19.18
C SER A 16 34.30 -34.81 -18.19
N ARG A 17 35.32 -34.03 -17.79
CA ARG A 17 35.11 -32.86 -16.91
C ARG A 17 34.33 -31.74 -17.60
N MET A 18 34.53 -31.55 -18.90
CA MET A 18 33.80 -30.56 -19.70
C MET A 18 32.33 -30.96 -19.83
N GLU A 19 32.04 -32.22 -20.14
CA GLU A 19 30.67 -32.75 -20.20
C GLU A 19 29.97 -32.64 -18.84
N ALA A 20 30.65 -33.00 -17.76
CA ALA A 20 30.11 -32.87 -16.41
C ALA A 20 29.89 -31.41 -15.98
N LEU A 21 30.63 -30.45 -16.55
CA LEU A 21 30.41 -29.03 -16.33
C LEU A 21 29.19 -28.53 -17.13
N ALA A 22 29.06 -28.95 -18.39
CA ALA A 22 27.93 -28.62 -19.25
C ALA A 22 26.61 -29.10 -18.65
N ALA A 23 26.53 -30.36 -18.21
CA ALA A 23 25.33 -30.91 -17.58
C ALA A 23 24.92 -30.16 -16.30
N ARG A 24 25.91 -29.75 -15.47
CA ARG A 24 25.65 -28.92 -14.28
C ARG A 24 25.14 -27.53 -14.63
N MET A 25 25.64 -26.95 -15.72
CA MET A 25 25.20 -25.63 -16.17
C MET A 25 23.74 -25.67 -16.64
N GLU A 26 23.39 -26.70 -17.40
CA GLU A 26 22.03 -26.90 -17.91
C GLU A 26 21.02 -27.21 -16.80
N THR A 27 21.43 -27.97 -15.78
CA THR A 27 20.61 -28.21 -14.59
C THR A 27 20.29 -26.91 -13.86
N ARG A 28 21.30 -26.06 -13.62
CA ARG A 28 21.09 -24.76 -12.96
C ARG A 28 20.24 -23.81 -13.78
N ASP A 29 20.39 -23.82 -15.09
CA ASP A 29 19.57 -23.01 -15.99
C ASP A 29 18.09 -23.40 -15.89
N GLN A 30 17.80 -24.70 -15.88
CA GLN A 30 16.44 -25.23 -15.69
C GLN A 30 15.85 -24.85 -14.33
N GLU A 31 16.64 -24.92 -13.25
CA GLU A 31 16.23 -24.50 -11.90
C GLU A 31 15.87 -23.01 -11.86
N ILE A 32 16.74 -22.15 -12.41
CA ILE A 32 16.50 -20.69 -12.47
C ILE A 32 15.25 -20.39 -13.28
N HIS A 33 15.07 -21.06 -14.42
CA HIS A 33 13.88 -20.90 -15.26
C HIS A 33 12.60 -21.29 -14.53
N GLN A 34 12.62 -22.35 -13.73
CA GLN A 34 11.48 -22.75 -12.90
C GLN A 34 11.19 -21.73 -11.80
N GLU A 35 12.19 -21.28 -11.04
CA GLU A 35 12.01 -20.27 -10.00
C GLU A 35 11.44 -18.97 -10.57
N LEU A 36 11.95 -18.53 -11.73
CA LEU A 36 11.47 -17.32 -12.40
C LEU A 36 10.01 -17.47 -12.83
N THR A 37 9.61 -18.65 -13.30
CA THR A 37 8.23 -18.95 -13.68
C THR A 37 7.29 -18.89 -12.47
N ILE A 38 7.70 -19.47 -11.34
CA ILE A 38 6.95 -19.41 -10.08
C ILE A 38 6.82 -17.96 -9.62
N TYR A 39 7.92 -17.21 -9.60
CA TYR A 39 7.94 -15.81 -9.18
C TYR A 39 7.01 -14.96 -10.06
N LYS A 40 7.12 -15.08 -11.39
CA LYS A 40 6.25 -14.37 -12.34
C LYS A 40 4.78 -14.69 -12.10
N THR A 41 4.45 -15.95 -11.86
CA THR A 41 3.07 -16.39 -11.60
C THR A 41 2.55 -15.80 -10.29
N ALA A 42 3.35 -15.84 -9.22
CA ALA A 42 2.99 -15.25 -7.93
C ALA A 42 2.81 -13.73 -8.01
N VAL A 43 3.68 -13.04 -8.76
CA VAL A 43 3.57 -11.60 -9.00
C VAL A 43 2.31 -11.28 -9.79
N LEU A 44 2.03 -12.01 -10.88
CA LEU A 44 0.80 -11.81 -11.66
C LEU A 44 -0.45 -12.06 -10.83
N ALA A 45 -0.48 -13.14 -10.04
CA ALA A 45 -1.60 -13.43 -9.14
C ALA A 45 -1.80 -12.32 -8.10
N ARG A 46 -0.71 -11.78 -7.53
CA ARG A 46 -0.78 -10.64 -6.61
C ARG A 46 -1.32 -9.39 -7.30
N VAL A 47 -0.79 -9.03 -8.46
CA VAL A 47 -1.24 -7.86 -9.24
C VAL A 47 -2.72 -7.97 -9.59
N MET A 48 -3.19 -9.17 -9.96
CA MET A 48 -4.60 -9.43 -10.23
C MET A 48 -5.47 -9.32 -8.96
N ALA A 49 -4.97 -9.81 -7.81
CA ALA A 49 -5.67 -9.68 -6.53
C ALA A 49 -5.70 -8.23 -6.01
N THR A 50 -4.70 -7.42 -6.37
CA THR A 50 -4.61 -5.99 -6.02
C THR A 50 -5.05 -5.08 -7.16
N HIS A 51 -5.74 -5.59 -8.19
CA HIS A 51 -6.42 -4.74 -9.17
C HIS A 51 -7.62 -4.09 -8.48
N GLU A 52 -7.32 -3.16 -7.58
CA GLU A 52 -8.27 -2.21 -7.06
C GLU A 52 -8.83 -1.48 -8.27
N ALA A 53 -10.17 -1.44 -8.36
CA ALA A 53 -10.86 -0.64 -9.36
C ALA A 53 -10.25 0.76 -9.41
N PRO A 54 -10.21 1.43 -10.59
CA PRO A 54 -9.68 2.78 -10.71
C PRO A 54 -10.23 3.62 -9.55
N ARG A 55 -9.36 3.97 -8.59
CA ARG A 55 -9.78 4.67 -7.39
C ARG A 55 -10.27 6.04 -7.86
N VAL A 56 -11.58 6.19 -7.94
CA VAL A 56 -12.21 7.48 -8.23
C VAL A 56 -11.75 8.42 -7.14
N GLU A 57 -11.06 9.50 -7.51
CA GLU A 57 -10.68 10.52 -6.55
C GLU A 57 -11.97 11.06 -5.92
N VAL A 58 -12.14 10.80 -4.62
CA VAL A 58 -13.30 11.28 -3.88
C VAL A 58 -13.21 12.80 -3.81
N PRO A 59 -14.21 13.55 -4.33
CA PRO A 59 -14.21 14.99 -4.24
C PRO A 59 -14.14 15.44 -2.78
N LYS A 60 -13.32 16.46 -2.50
CA LYS A 60 -13.19 17.00 -1.14
C LYS A 60 -14.49 17.72 -0.72
N PRO A 61 -14.92 17.59 0.55
CA PRO A 61 -16.06 18.33 1.09
C PRO A 61 -15.88 19.84 1.06
N HIS A 62 -17.00 20.55 1.09
CA HIS A 62 -17.02 21.99 1.29
C HIS A 62 -16.68 22.35 2.73
N THR A 63 -16.05 23.51 2.93
CA THR A 63 -15.68 24.01 4.26
C THR A 63 -16.85 24.69 4.96
N PHE A 64 -16.83 24.69 6.29
CA PHE A 64 -17.83 25.36 7.13
C PHE A 64 -17.23 26.50 7.96
N SER A 65 -17.71 27.73 7.75
CA SER A 65 -17.20 28.95 8.38
C SER A 65 -17.75 29.24 9.78
N GLY A 66 -18.77 28.49 10.22
CA GLY A 66 -19.48 28.76 11.47
C GLY A 66 -20.67 29.72 11.30
N LYS A 67 -21.19 29.89 10.08
CA LYS A 67 -22.39 30.68 9.83
C LYS A 67 -23.58 30.09 10.59
N ARG A 68 -24.38 30.96 11.22
CA ARG A 68 -25.60 30.58 11.97
C ARG A 68 -26.76 30.29 11.04
N ASP A 69 -26.59 29.30 10.19
CA ASP A 69 -27.55 28.85 9.19
C ASP A 69 -27.68 27.33 9.32
N ALA A 70 -28.85 26.86 9.79
CA ALA A 70 -29.09 25.45 10.05
C ALA A 70 -28.91 24.60 8.79
N LYS A 71 -29.34 25.12 7.63
CA LYS A 71 -29.24 24.40 6.36
C LYS A 71 -27.78 24.22 5.94
N GLU A 72 -26.94 25.23 6.15
CA GLU A 72 -25.52 25.15 5.83
C GLU A 72 -24.80 24.14 6.73
N LEU A 73 -25.14 24.12 8.02
CA LEU A 73 -24.61 23.14 8.97
C LEU A 73 -25.03 21.72 8.60
N ASP A 74 -26.31 21.49 8.31
CA ASP A 74 -26.82 20.17 7.91
C ASP A 74 -26.15 19.68 6.62
N ASN A 75 -26.00 20.56 5.63
CA ASN A 75 -25.30 20.23 4.39
C ASN A 75 -23.82 19.89 4.62
N PHE A 76 -23.15 20.59 5.53
CA PHE A 76 -21.77 20.29 5.88
C PHE A 76 -21.65 18.89 6.49
N LEU A 77 -22.47 18.59 7.50
CA LEU A 77 -22.46 17.28 8.18
C LEU A 77 -22.77 16.15 7.19
N TRP A 78 -23.80 16.34 6.36
CA TRP A 78 -24.15 15.38 5.32
C TRP A 78 -22.96 15.13 4.37
N HIS A 79 -22.33 16.17 3.82
CA HIS A 79 -21.17 15.99 2.93
C HIS A 79 -19.97 15.31 3.62
N MET A 80 -19.74 15.59 4.91
CA MET A 80 -18.67 14.94 5.67
C MET A 80 -18.95 13.43 5.84
N GLU A 81 -20.18 13.06 6.17
CA GLU A 81 -20.59 11.65 6.30
C GLU A 81 -20.42 10.88 4.98
N HIS A 82 -20.89 11.43 3.86
CA HIS A 82 -20.70 10.83 2.53
C HIS A 82 -19.23 10.70 2.15
N TYR A 83 -18.42 11.71 2.50
CA TYR A 83 -16.99 11.67 2.26
C TYR A 83 -16.32 10.54 3.05
N PHE A 84 -16.67 10.38 4.33
CA PHE A 84 -16.15 9.29 5.16
C PHE A 84 -16.55 7.91 4.64
N GLU A 85 -17.79 7.75 4.20
CA GLU A 85 -18.25 6.51 3.56
C GLU A 85 -17.43 6.21 2.29
N ALA A 86 -17.21 7.22 1.44
CA ALA A 86 -16.46 7.08 0.20
C ALA A 86 -14.97 6.72 0.41
N ILE A 87 -14.36 7.19 1.50
CA ILE A 87 -12.98 6.82 1.88
C ILE A 87 -12.92 5.65 2.87
N THR A 88 -14.05 5.00 3.17
CA THR A 88 -14.17 3.90 4.15
C THR A 88 -13.63 4.24 5.55
N LEU A 89 -13.72 5.50 5.97
CA LEU A 89 -13.28 5.94 7.29
C LEU A 89 -14.38 5.66 8.33
N THR A 90 -14.12 4.73 9.25
CA THR A 90 -15.09 4.30 10.27
C THR A 90 -14.74 4.71 11.69
N ASP A 91 -13.48 5.10 11.97
CA ASP A 91 -13.06 5.49 13.31
C ASP A 91 -13.59 6.89 13.67
N GLU A 92 -14.45 6.97 14.69
CA GLU A 92 -15.13 8.21 15.07
C GLU A 92 -14.17 9.31 15.52
N ALA A 93 -13.10 8.97 16.26
CA ALA A 93 -12.09 9.96 16.67
C ALA A 93 -11.38 10.57 15.44
N THR A 94 -11.02 9.72 14.47
CA THR A 94 -10.42 10.15 13.21
C THR A 94 -11.40 10.93 12.34
N LYS A 95 -12.68 10.58 12.32
CA LYS A 95 -13.73 11.38 11.64
C LYS A 95 -13.82 12.78 12.22
N VAL A 96 -13.89 12.92 13.55
CA VAL A 96 -13.94 14.22 14.23
C VAL A 96 -12.68 15.05 13.91
N CYS A 97 -11.49 14.44 14.01
CA CYS A 97 -10.23 15.09 13.63
C CYS A 97 -10.24 15.53 12.16
N THR A 98 -10.72 14.69 11.25
CA THR A 98 -10.76 15.00 9.82
C THR A 98 -11.79 16.09 9.50
N ALA A 99 -12.99 16.06 10.10
CA ALA A 99 -14.00 17.09 9.96
C ALA A 99 -13.50 18.46 10.43
N SER A 100 -12.67 18.48 11.48
CA SER A 100 -12.07 19.72 11.97
C SER A 100 -11.17 20.42 10.95
N LEU A 101 -10.57 19.68 10.00
CA LEU A 101 -9.75 20.24 8.92
C LEU A 101 -10.56 21.04 7.90
N TYR A 102 -11.88 20.83 7.85
CA TYR A 102 -12.80 21.52 6.95
C TYR A 102 -13.56 22.66 7.64
N LEU A 103 -13.23 22.99 8.89
CA LEU A 103 -13.72 24.18 9.56
C LEU A 103 -12.89 25.40 9.15
N THR A 104 -13.54 26.54 8.94
CA THR A 104 -12.89 27.83 8.67
C THR A 104 -13.40 28.93 9.60
N ASP A 105 -12.70 30.07 9.63
CA ASP A 105 -13.10 31.30 10.32
C ASP A 105 -13.52 31.09 11.79
N ASN A 106 -14.78 31.42 12.11
CA ASN A 106 -15.30 31.36 13.47
C ASN A 106 -15.44 29.92 13.95
N ALA A 107 -15.71 28.96 13.06
CA ALA A 107 -15.79 27.55 13.43
C ALA A 107 -14.43 26.99 13.85
N THR A 108 -13.35 27.34 13.13
CA THR A 108 -11.98 26.92 13.50
C THR A 108 -11.60 27.47 14.87
N LEU A 109 -11.84 28.76 15.11
CA LEU A 109 -11.51 29.39 16.41
C LEU A 109 -12.29 28.76 17.57
N TRP A 110 -13.57 28.47 17.36
CA TRP A 110 -14.39 27.79 18.36
C TRP A 110 -13.86 26.38 18.64
N TRP A 111 -13.54 25.61 17.60
CA TRP A 111 -13.01 24.25 17.74
C TRP A 111 -11.65 24.24 18.44
N CYS A 112 -10.71 25.11 18.06
CA CYS A 112 -9.39 25.19 18.72
C CYS A 112 -9.52 25.46 20.21
N ARG A 113 -10.44 26.36 20.61
CA ARG A 113 -10.70 26.64 22.02
C ARG A 113 -11.24 25.41 22.74
N ARG A 114 -12.23 24.73 22.15
CA ARG A 114 -12.84 23.52 22.73
C ARG A 114 -11.84 22.37 22.84
N PHE A 115 -11.01 22.18 21.84
CA PHE A 115 -9.97 21.16 21.85
C PHE A 115 -9.01 21.34 23.04
N VAL A 116 -8.54 22.57 23.26
CA VAL A 116 -7.70 22.91 24.43
C VAL A 116 -8.43 22.67 25.75
N ASP A 117 -9.73 22.99 25.82
CA ASP A 117 -10.52 22.77 27.03
C ASP A 117 -10.74 21.27 27.33
N ILE A 118 -10.81 20.43 26.28
CA ILE A 118 -10.88 18.96 26.39
C ILE A 118 -9.53 18.38 26.84
N GLU A 119 -8.42 18.83 26.25
CA GLU A 119 -7.07 18.41 26.67
C GLU A 119 -6.79 18.73 28.14
N LYS A 120 -7.33 19.84 28.63
CA LYS A 120 -7.23 20.25 30.05
C LYS A 120 -8.21 19.51 30.97
N GLY A 121 -9.08 18.67 30.43
CA GLY A 121 -10.14 17.97 31.19
C GLY A 121 -11.23 18.90 31.74
N THR A 122 -11.31 20.13 31.24
CA THR A 122 -12.28 21.15 31.68
C THR A 122 -13.58 21.13 30.87
N CYS A 123 -13.61 20.36 29.78
CA CYS A 123 -14.77 20.16 28.92
C CYS A 123 -14.80 18.70 28.46
N THR A 124 -15.97 18.09 28.47
CA THR A 124 -16.23 16.80 27.82
C THR A 124 -17.29 17.01 26.74
N ILE A 125 -17.10 16.38 25.59
CA ILE A 125 -18.14 16.26 24.56
C ILE A 125 -18.60 14.82 24.65
N ASP A 126 -19.81 14.62 25.16
CA ASP A 126 -20.47 13.32 25.08
C ASP A 126 -20.98 13.15 23.65
N THR A 127 -20.50 12.11 22.97
CA THR A 127 -20.91 11.72 21.62
C THR A 127 -22.04 10.70 21.68
#